data_AF-A0A349EIF5-F1
#
_entry.id   AF-A0A349EIF5-F1
#
_cell.length_a   1.000
_cell.length_b   1.000
_cell.length_c   1.000
_cell.angle_alpha   90.00
_cell.angle_beta   90.00
_cell.angle_gamma   90.00
#
_symmetry.space_group_name_H-M   'P 1'
#
loop_
_entity.id
_entity.type
_entity.pdbx_description
1 polymer ?
#
loop_
_entity_poly.entity_id
_entity_poly.type
_entity_poly.pdbx_seq_one_letter_code
_entity_poly.pdbx_strand_id
1 'polypeptide(L)'
;SQNVRDDEAVFVLGFPGAADDLVDSDSLLTVKVSRGGISAQVRSEQGVGLYQIDAAINPGHSGGPIFNEAGRIIGVSVMKSLTLVPTISPDAQGKPEWGLERVPLAENIAWAIHIDELLPGLRTLGLPFTVDNPGLLEPMVRLARREPVAALVLTLLLFLTAGGLWTWRQRVGIPIGKSKGKAPSNTPRPFGPQLRGLGGPFAGNVLDLSEGALAMGRDPRLCQLVFPAECVEVGRQHALLRFDAQTDQFLLEDCGSRNGTFLEAGERLPPNQAHQLPPGTRFYLGDRRYRFEVGLANR
;
A
#
# COMPACT_ATOMS: atom_id res chain seq x y z
N SER A 1 -10.75 -4.52 0.13
CA SER A 1 -9.29 -4.59 0.39
C SER A 1 -8.78 -3.66 1.50
N GLN A 2 -9.56 -2.69 2.02
CA GLN A 2 -9.04 -1.54 2.80
C GLN A 2 -8.35 -1.85 4.14
N ASN A 3 -8.33 -3.09 4.61
CA ASN A 3 -7.64 -3.51 5.84
C ASN A 3 -6.60 -4.61 5.60
N VAL A 4 -6.27 -4.91 4.35
CA VAL A 4 -5.31 -5.96 4.00
C VAL A 4 -3.90 -5.41 4.14
N ARG A 5 -3.06 -6.07 4.94
CA ARG A 5 -1.67 -5.66 5.21
C ARG A 5 -0.68 -6.51 4.45
N ASP A 6 0.47 -5.92 4.14
CA ASP A 6 1.63 -6.70 3.72
C ASP A 6 2.02 -7.63 4.88
N ASP A 7 2.46 -8.85 4.56
CA ASP A 7 2.73 -9.97 5.49
C ASP A 7 1.47 -10.57 6.16
N GLU A 8 0.25 -10.20 5.74
CA GLU A 8 -0.97 -10.87 6.19
C GLU A 8 -1.04 -12.29 5.63
N ALA A 9 -1.31 -13.27 6.50
CA ALA A 9 -1.42 -14.66 6.09
C ALA A 9 -2.67 -14.89 5.23
N VAL A 10 -2.48 -15.64 4.15
CA VAL A 10 -3.50 -15.94 3.15
C VAL A 10 -3.62 -17.43 2.89
N PHE A 11 -4.85 -17.84 2.59
CA PHE A 11 -5.20 -19.21 2.22
C PHE A 11 -5.81 -19.21 0.82
N VAL A 12 -5.20 -19.97 -0.08
CA VAL A 12 -5.64 -20.11 -1.47
C VAL A 12 -6.32 -21.47 -1.61
N LEU A 13 -7.59 -21.47 -2.02
CA LEU A 13 -8.34 -22.69 -2.26
C LEU A 13 -8.45 -22.94 -3.76
N GLY A 14 -8.29 -24.19 -4.16
CA GLY A 14 -8.38 -24.63 -5.55
C GLY A 14 -9.04 -26.00 -5.69
N PHE A 15 -9.64 -26.26 -6.84
CA PHE A 15 -10.10 -27.59 -7.21
C PHE A 15 -9.28 -28.09 -8.40
N PRO A 16 -8.76 -29.32 -8.37
CA PRO A 16 -8.14 -29.93 -9.54
C PRO A 16 -9.20 -30.22 -10.60
N GLY A 17 -9.50 -29.25 -11.46
CA GLY A 17 -10.41 -29.44 -12.60
C GLY A 17 -9.66 -29.94 -13.84
N ALA A 18 -10.11 -31.07 -14.41
CA ALA A 18 -9.89 -31.64 -15.75
C ALA A 18 -8.47 -31.63 -16.40
N ALA A 19 -7.43 -31.10 -15.74
CA ALA A 19 -6.11 -30.92 -16.32
C ALA A 19 -5.07 -31.94 -15.86
N ASP A 20 -5.39 -32.73 -14.82
CA ASP A 20 -4.54 -33.82 -14.33
C ASP A 20 -5.19 -35.17 -14.74
N ASP A 21 -4.83 -35.68 -15.92
CA ASP A 21 -5.33 -36.96 -16.51
C ASP A 21 -4.88 -38.23 -15.75
N LEU A 22 -4.42 -38.13 -14.50
CA LEU A 22 -3.71 -39.22 -13.81
C LEU A 22 -4.10 -39.49 -12.36
N VAL A 23 -5.21 -38.91 -11.85
CA VAL A 23 -5.59 -39.10 -10.44
C VAL A 23 -7.05 -39.52 -10.29
N ASP A 24 -7.25 -40.46 -9.35
CA ASP A 24 -8.50 -41.12 -8.97
C ASP A 24 -9.72 -40.17 -8.86
N SER A 25 -10.90 -40.65 -9.24
CA SER A 25 -12.11 -39.82 -9.45
C SER A 25 -12.58 -39.08 -8.19
N ASP A 26 -12.29 -39.62 -7.01
CA ASP A 26 -12.58 -38.98 -5.70
C ASP A 26 -11.67 -37.77 -5.42
N SER A 27 -10.46 -37.73 -6.00
CA SER A 27 -9.50 -36.64 -5.80
C SER A 27 -9.88 -35.37 -6.58
N LEU A 28 -10.76 -35.49 -7.58
CA LEU A 28 -11.29 -34.35 -8.37
C LEU A 28 -12.18 -33.41 -7.55
N LEU A 29 -12.80 -33.93 -6.48
CA LEU A 29 -13.66 -33.15 -5.57
C LEU A 29 -12.92 -32.67 -4.32
N THR A 30 -11.64 -33.01 -4.18
CA THR A 30 -10.85 -32.64 -3.01
C THR A 30 -10.29 -31.22 -3.18
N VAL A 31 -10.66 -30.33 -2.25
CA VAL A 31 -10.15 -28.96 -2.20
C VAL A 31 -8.66 -28.97 -1.86
N LYS A 32 -7.83 -28.41 -2.72
CA LYS A 32 -6.42 -28.13 -2.44
C LYS A 32 -6.31 -26.78 -1.73
N VAL A 33 -5.61 -26.76 -0.59
CA VAL A 33 -5.40 -25.55 0.21
C VAL A 33 -3.91 -25.23 0.26
N SER A 34 -3.54 -24.01 -0.11
CA SER A 34 -2.18 -23.49 0.02
C SER A 34 -2.15 -22.29 0.96
N ARG A 35 -1.16 -22.24 1.86
CA ARG A 35 -0.96 -21.11 2.77
C ARG A 35 0.28 -20.32 2.35
N GLY A 36 0.21 -18.99 2.49
CA GLY A 36 1.34 -18.07 2.34
C GLY A 36 1.03 -16.73 2.99
N GLY A 37 1.74 -15.70 2.60
CA GLY A 37 1.54 -14.30 2.98
C GLY A 37 1.48 -13.38 1.77
N ILE A 38 0.97 -12.17 1.99
CA ILE A 38 0.99 -11.09 0.99
C ILE A 38 2.38 -10.47 0.99
N SER A 39 3.14 -10.71 -0.08
CA SER A 39 4.48 -10.15 -0.25
C SER A 39 4.43 -8.69 -0.69
N ALA A 40 3.45 -8.31 -1.50
CA ALA A 40 3.26 -6.94 -1.97
C ALA A 40 1.85 -6.72 -2.54
N GLN A 41 1.43 -5.45 -2.57
CA GLN A 41 0.23 -4.99 -3.29
C GLN A 41 0.69 -4.10 -4.44
N VAL A 42 0.35 -4.49 -5.66
CA VAL A 42 0.77 -3.80 -6.89
C VAL A 42 -0.43 -3.55 -7.80
N ARG A 43 -0.22 -2.86 -8.90
CA ARG A 43 -1.21 -2.75 -9.98
C ARG A 43 -0.60 -3.25 -11.28
N SER A 44 -1.41 -3.88 -12.12
CA SER A 44 -1.01 -4.22 -13.49
C SER A 44 -0.86 -2.94 -14.34
N GLU A 45 -0.23 -3.04 -15.51
CA GLU A 45 -0.14 -1.94 -16.49
C GLU A 45 -1.53 -1.42 -16.91
N GLN A 46 -2.57 -2.26 -16.80
CA GLN A 46 -3.96 -1.91 -17.08
C GLN A 46 -4.69 -1.31 -15.86
N GLY A 47 -3.96 -1.06 -14.76
CA GLY A 47 -4.50 -0.46 -13.53
C GLY A 47 -5.20 -1.42 -12.57
N VAL A 48 -5.22 -2.73 -12.87
CA VAL A 48 -5.88 -3.75 -12.04
C VAL A 48 -5.09 -4.00 -10.77
N GLY A 49 -5.70 -3.89 -9.60
CA GLY A 49 -5.09 -4.24 -8.31
C GLY A 49 -4.71 -5.72 -8.20
N LEU A 50 -3.47 -6.00 -7.84
CA LEU A 50 -2.90 -7.34 -7.72
C LEU A 50 -2.19 -7.51 -6.37
N TYR A 51 -2.44 -8.63 -5.70
CA TYR A 51 -1.61 -9.15 -4.63
C TYR A 51 -0.50 -10.01 -5.21
N GLN A 52 0.74 -9.73 -4.82
CA GLN A 52 1.81 -10.68 -4.87
C GLN A 52 1.76 -11.53 -3.60
N ILE A 53 1.73 -12.85 -3.75
CA ILE A 53 1.71 -13.79 -2.64
C ILE A 53 2.82 -14.82 -2.81
N ASP A 54 3.35 -15.32 -1.70
CA ASP A 54 4.36 -16.38 -1.67
C ASP A 54 3.78 -17.80 -1.50
N ALA A 55 2.45 -17.91 -1.46
CA ALA A 55 1.76 -19.18 -1.38
C ALA A 55 2.06 -20.05 -2.63
N ALA A 56 2.25 -21.35 -2.41
CA ALA A 56 2.44 -22.31 -3.49
C ALA A 56 1.17 -22.43 -4.36
N ILE A 57 1.14 -21.75 -5.50
CA ILE A 57 0.06 -21.80 -6.49
C ILE A 57 0.50 -22.64 -7.70
N ASN A 58 -0.23 -23.73 -7.92
CA ASN A 58 -0.09 -24.68 -9.02
C ASN A 58 -1.38 -24.70 -9.88
N PRO A 59 -1.37 -25.36 -11.06
CA PRO A 59 -2.60 -25.65 -11.80
C PRO A 59 -3.66 -26.29 -10.87
N GLY A 60 -4.91 -25.81 -10.96
CA GLY A 60 -6.00 -26.15 -10.03
C GLY A 60 -6.27 -25.11 -8.93
N HIS A 61 -5.35 -24.18 -8.66
CA HIS A 61 -5.61 -23.02 -7.79
C HIS A 61 -6.09 -21.78 -8.56
N SER A 62 -5.94 -21.76 -9.88
CA SER A 62 -6.33 -20.62 -10.72
C SER A 62 -7.85 -20.39 -10.70
N GLY A 63 -8.29 -19.15 -10.51
CA GLY A 63 -9.69 -18.77 -10.39
C GLY A 63 -10.30 -19.05 -9.01
N GLY A 64 -9.52 -19.60 -8.09
CA GLY A 64 -9.93 -19.88 -6.72
C GLY A 64 -9.97 -18.64 -5.83
N PRO A 65 -10.81 -18.63 -4.78
CA PRO A 65 -10.83 -17.54 -3.81
C PRO A 65 -9.60 -17.57 -2.89
N ILE A 66 -9.15 -16.39 -2.50
CA ILE A 66 -8.12 -16.18 -1.48
C ILE A 66 -8.75 -15.59 -0.24
N PHE A 67 -8.48 -16.23 0.90
CA PHE A 67 -8.97 -15.82 2.21
C PHE A 67 -7.85 -15.26 3.08
N ASN A 68 -8.18 -14.31 3.94
CA ASN A 68 -7.33 -14.00 5.08
C ASN A 68 -7.68 -14.85 6.31
N GLU A 69 -6.94 -14.68 7.40
CA GLU A 69 -7.17 -15.41 8.66
C GLU A 69 -8.56 -15.19 9.28
N ALA A 70 -9.25 -14.10 8.91
CA ALA A 70 -10.62 -13.85 9.36
C ALA A 70 -11.68 -14.61 8.52
N GLY A 71 -11.27 -15.42 7.54
CA GLY A 71 -12.17 -16.14 6.63
C GLY A 71 -12.83 -15.25 5.59
N ARG A 72 -12.32 -14.03 5.36
CA ARG A 72 -12.87 -13.10 4.38
C ARG A 72 -12.17 -13.28 3.04
N ILE A 73 -12.94 -13.23 1.96
CA ILE A 73 -12.37 -13.22 0.60
C ILE A 73 -11.72 -11.86 0.36
N ILE A 74 -10.43 -11.88 0.05
CA ILE A 74 -9.64 -10.68 -0.22
C ILE A 74 -9.23 -10.58 -1.69
N GLY A 75 -9.22 -11.70 -2.43
CA GLY A 75 -8.88 -11.71 -3.85
C GLY A 75 -9.17 -13.04 -4.52
N VAL A 76 -8.82 -13.13 -5.81
CA VAL A 76 -8.93 -14.34 -6.63
C VAL A 76 -7.56 -14.65 -7.23
N SER A 77 -7.08 -15.87 -7.01
CA SER A 77 -5.78 -16.32 -7.52
C SER A 77 -5.78 -16.38 -9.04
N VAL A 78 -4.70 -15.89 -9.64
CA VAL A 78 -4.42 -16.02 -11.07
C VAL A 78 -3.15 -16.84 -11.27
N MET A 79 -3.12 -17.59 -12.36
CA MET A 79 -2.06 -18.57 -12.63
C MET A 79 -0.66 -17.93 -12.60
N LYS A 80 0.32 -18.68 -12.09
CA LYS A 80 1.73 -18.28 -12.04
C LYS A 80 2.25 -17.96 -13.45
N SER A 81 3.13 -16.96 -13.59
CA SER A 81 3.83 -16.69 -14.85
C SER A 81 4.75 -17.87 -15.15
N LEU A 82 4.35 -18.70 -16.12
CA LEU A 82 5.11 -19.84 -16.62
C LEU A 82 5.84 -19.40 -17.89
N THR A 83 7.13 -19.68 -17.96
CA THR A 83 7.91 -19.57 -19.19
C THR A 83 8.15 -20.96 -19.76
N LEU A 84 8.05 -21.07 -21.08
CA LEU A 84 8.44 -22.28 -21.81
C LEU A 84 9.96 -22.25 -21.97
N VAL A 85 10.65 -23.17 -21.29
CA VAL A 85 12.07 -23.43 -21.55
C VAL A 85 12.20 -24.65 -22.44
N PRO A 86 13.02 -24.58 -23.51
CA PRO A 86 13.41 -25.77 -24.24
C PRO A 86 14.31 -26.62 -23.34
N THR A 87 13.91 -27.87 -23.10
CA THR A 87 14.70 -28.83 -22.32
C THR A 87 15.14 -29.98 -23.21
N ILE A 88 16.30 -30.54 -22.89
CA ILE A 88 16.84 -31.71 -23.58
C ILE A 88 16.82 -32.84 -22.56
N SER A 89 15.93 -33.80 -22.78
CA SER A 89 15.84 -35.00 -21.95
C SER A 89 16.28 -36.21 -22.79
N PRO A 90 17.05 -37.16 -22.23
CA PRO A 90 17.38 -38.37 -22.94
C PRO A 90 16.13 -39.25 -23.08
N ASP A 91 15.86 -39.73 -24.31
CA ASP A 91 14.83 -40.74 -24.55
C ASP A 91 15.22 -42.09 -23.89
N ALA A 92 14.32 -43.08 -23.98
CA ALA A 92 14.55 -44.41 -23.40
C ALA A 92 15.79 -45.15 -23.97
N GLN A 93 16.40 -44.63 -25.04
CA GLN A 93 17.61 -45.13 -25.69
C GLN A 93 18.81 -44.20 -25.48
N GLY A 94 18.69 -43.14 -24.67
CA GLY A 94 19.75 -42.20 -24.32
C GLY A 94 20.00 -41.11 -25.36
N LYS A 95 19.15 -40.94 -26.37
CA LYS A 95 19.28 -39.91 -27.40
C LYS A 95 18.61 -38.62 -26.93
N PRO A 96 19.21 -37.43 -27.18
CA PRO A 96 18.62 -36.16 -26.76
C PRO A 96 17.30 -35.88 -27.50
N GLU A 97 16.21 -35.78 -26.75
CA GLU A 97 14.88 -35.38 -27.20
C GLU A 97 14.59 -33.95 -26.75
N TRP A 98 14.11 -33.13 -27.68
CA TRP A 98 13.76 -31.74 -27.42
C TRP A 98 12.33 -31.66 -26.87
N GLY A 99 12.21 -31.22 -25.62
CA GLY A 99 10.94 -30.96 -24.94
C GLY A 99 10.72 -29.47 -24.69
N LEU A 100 9.46 -29.08 -24.49
CA LEU A 100 9.10 -27.78 -23.94
C LEU A 100 8.63 -28.00 -22.51
N GLU A 101 9.40 -27.56 -21.53
CA GLU A 101 9.03 -27.63 -20.12
C GLU A 101 8.50 -26.28 -19.65
N ARG A 102 7.36 -26.30 -18.96
CA ARG A 102 6.79 -25.10 -18.35
C ARG A 102 7.45 -24.89 -17.00
N VAL A 103 8.42 -23.96 -16.93
CA VAL A 103 9.06 -23.59 -15.67
C VAL A 103 8.52 -22.27 -15.15
N PRO A 104 8.33 -22.12 -13.84
CA PRO A 104 7.92 -20.84 -13.26
C PRO A 104 9.00 -19.77 -13.46
N LEU A 105 8.60 -18.58 -13.92
CA LEU A 105 9.50 -17.45 -14.19
C LEU A 105 10.24 -16.96 -12.93
N ALA A 106 9.68 -17.24 -11.76
CA ALA A 106 10.27 -17.02 -10.45
C ALA A 106 9.75 -18.05 -9.44
N GLU A 107 10.63 -18.60 -8.61
CA GLU A 107 10.23 -19.40 -7.45
C GLU A 107 9.42 -18.51 -6.48
N ASN A 108 8.33 -19.04 -5.92
CA ASN A 108 7.53 -18.37 -4.86
C ASN A 108 6.88 -17.01 -5.18
N ILE A 109 6.62 -16.68 -6.46
CA ILE A 109 5.80 -15.52 -6.82
C ILE A 109 4.51 -16.01 -7.47
N ALA A 110 3.38 -15.78 -6.79
CA ALA A 110 2.06 -15.95 -7.35
C ALA A 110 1.25 -14.66 -7.26
N TRP A 111 0.24 -14.55 -8.12
CA TRP A 111 -0.53 -13.33 -8.28
C TRP A 111 -2.00 -13.58 -7.95
N ALA A 112 -2.67 -12.55 -7.44
CA ALA A 112 -4.11 -12.59 -7.24
C ALA A 112 -4.74 -11.22 -7.49
N ILE A 113 -5.90 -11.20 -8.14
CA ILE A 113 -6.65 -9.96 -8.37
C ILE A 113 -7.34 -9.55 -7.07
N HIS A 114 -7.28 -8.26 -6.74
CA HIS A 114 -7.97 -7.70 -5.59
C HIS A 114 -9.48 -7.91 -5.70
N ILE A 115 -10.14 -8.28 -4.59
CA ILE A 115 -11.61 -8.48 -4.59
C ILE A 115 -12.37 -7.21 -5.01
N ASP A 116 -11.82 -6.03 -4.73
CA ASP A 116 -12.42 -4.74 -5.06
C ASP A 116 -12.60 -4.54 -6.58
N GLU A 117 -11.72 -5.15 -7.40
CA GLU A 117 -11.80 -5.11 -8.87
C GLU A 117 -12.98 -5.94 -9.41
N LEU A 118 -13.41 -6.95 -8.64
CA LEU A 118 -14.51 -7.84 -8.99
C LEU A 118 -15.88 -7.29 -8.56
N LEU A 119 -15.92 -6.39 -7.56
CA LEU A 119 -17.18 -5.84 -7.03
C LEU A 119 -18.07 -5.18 -8.11
N PRO A 120 -17.54 -4.38 -9.06
CA PRO A 120 -18.36 -3.81 -10.13
C PRO A 120 -19.00 -4.90 -11.02
N GLY A 121 -18.26 -5.96 -11.33
CA GLY A 121 -18.75 -7.09 -12.10
C GLY A 121 -19.85 -7.86 -11.36
N LEU A 122 -19.63 -8.15 -10.08
CA LEU A 122 -20.62 -8.82 -9.23
C LEU A 122 -21.94 -8.02 -9.14
N ARG A 123 -21.85 -6.69 -9.03
CA ARG A 123 -23.03 -5.80 -9.04
C ARG A 123 -23.77 -5.84 -10.37
N THR A 124 -23.03 -5.80 -11.49
CA THR A 124 -23.60 -5.83 -12.84
C THR A 124 -24.34 -7.14 -13.10
N LEU A 125 -23.77 -8.25 -12.61
CA LEU A 125 -24.36 -9.59 -12.73
C LEU A 125 -25.47 -9.87 -11.71
N GLY A 126 -25.75 -8.94 -10.79
CA GLY A 126 -26.78 -9.11 -9.76
C GLY A 126 -26.46 -10.22 -8.74
N LEU A 127 -25.18 -10.57 -8.57
CA LEU A 127 -24.76 -11.62 -7.64
C LEU A 127 -24.75 -11.07 -6.20
N PRO A 128 -25.37 -11.75 -5.22
CA PRO A 128 -25.39 -11.28 -3.84
C PRO A 128 -24.00 -11.40 -3.20
N PHE A 129 -23.55 -10.35 -2.51
CA PHE A 129 -22.32 -10.35 -1.73
C PHE A 129 -22.45 -9.47 -0.48
N THR A 130 -21.63 -9.75 0.53
CA THR A 130 -21.54 -8.94 1.76
C THR A 130 -20.11 -8.38 1.88
N VAL A 131 -19.99 -7.09 2.15
CA VAL A 131 -18.69 -6.43 2.40
C VAL A 131 -18.54 -6.22 3.90
N ASP A 132 -17.52 -6.83 4.49
CA ASP A 132 -17.22 -6.64 5.91
C ASP A 132 -16.53 -5.27 6.09
N ASN A 133 -17.29 -4.32 6.65
CA ASN A 133 -16.80 -2.98 6.93
C ASN A 133 -16.75 -2.81 8.46
N PRO A 134 -15.59 -3.04 9.11
CA PRO A 134 -15.49 -3.00 10.56
C PRO A 134 -15.63 -1.54 10.99
N GLY A 135 -16.80 -1.20 11.52
CA GLY A 135 -17.06 0.13 12.07
C GLY A 135 -16.10 0.47 13.21
N LEU A 136 -16.12 1.74 13.63
CA LEU A 136 -15.18 2.34 14.59
C LEU A 136 -15.12 1.63 15.97
N LEU A 137 -16.13 0.82 16.30
CA LEU A 137 -16.27 0.11 17.59
C LEU A 137 -15.82 -1.36 17.55
N GLU A 138 -15.49 -1.90 16.37
CA GLU A 138 -15.14 -3.31 16.18
C GLU A 138 -13.90 -3.78 17.00
N PRO A 139 -12.86 -2.95 17.24
CA PRO A 139 -11.76 -3.33 18.13
C PRO A 139 -12.23 -3.56 19.57
N MET A 140 -13.17 -2.75 20.05
CA MET A 140 -13.73 -2.86 21.40
C MET A 140 -14.65 -4.07 21.54
N VAL A 141 -15.47 -4.34 20.52
CA VAL A 141 -16.34 -5.53 20.47
C VAL A 141 -15.50 -6.82 20.45
N ARG A 142 -14.37 -6.83 19.74
CA ARG A 142 -13.44 -7.97 19.74
C ARG A 142 -12.75 -8.17 21.09
N LEU A 143 -12.31 -7.09 21.74
CA LEU A 143 -11.72 -7.16 23.08
C LEU A 143 -12.74 -7.66 24.11
N ALA A 144 -13.99 -7.19 24.06
CA ALA A 144 -15.06 -7.63 24.94
C ALA A 144 -15.45 -9.11 24.76
N ARG A 145 -15.34 -9.67 23.55
CA ARG A 145 -15.61 -11.10 23.29
C ARG A 145 -14.46 -12.02 23.68
N ARG A 146 -13.20 -11.59 23.54
CA ARG A 146 -12.03 -12.42 23.88
C ARG A 146 -11.70 -12.39 25.37
N GLU A 147 -11.80 -11.22 26.01
CA GLU A 147 -11.32 -10.99 27.38
C GLU A 147 -12.30 -10.08 28.14
N PRO A 148 -13.46 -10.62 28.61
CA PRO A 148 -14.50 -9.80 29.22
C PRO A 148 -14.04 -9.08 30.49
N VAL A 149 -13.12 -9.69 31.25
CA VAL A 149 -12.55 -9.10 32.47
C VAL A 149 -11.64 -7.91 32.15
N ALA A 150 -10.80 -8.03 31.12
CA ALA A 150 -9.91 -6.93 30.71
C ALA A 150 -10.71 -5.72 30.18
N ALA A 151 -11.80 -5.97 29.45
CA ALA A 151 -12.70 -4.91 29.00
C ALA A 151 -13.39 -4.20 30.18
N LEU A 152 -13.77 -4.92 31.23
CA LEU A 152 -14.39 -4.37 32.44
C LEU A 152 -13.39 -3.52 33.26
N VAL A 153 -12.14 -3.97 33.37
CA VAL A 153 -11.07 -3.21 34.02
C VAL A 153 -10.73 -1.94 33.22
N LEU A 154 -10.65 -2.03 31.89
CA LEU A 154 -10.37 -0.89 31.03
C LEU A 154 -11.48 0.16 31.07
N THR A 155 -12.75 -0.27 31.10
CA THR A 155 -13.90 0.63 31.22
C THR A 155 -13.96 1.28 32.61
N LEU A 156 -13.64 0.55 33.68
CA LEU A 156 -13.54 1.10 35.04
C LEU A 156 -12.39 2.12 35.15
N LEU A 157 -11.21 1.81 34.59
CA LEU A 157 -10.07 2.73 34.53
C LEU A 157 -10.40 4.00 33.72
N LEU A 158 -11.09 3.87 32.59
CA LEU A 158 -11.55 5.02 31.81
C LEU A 158 -12.57 5.86 32.58
N PHE A 159 -13.47 5.24 33.36
CA PHE A 159 -14.41 5.96 34.22
C PHE A 159 -13.73 6.69 35.38
N LEU A 160 -12.75 6.06 36.03
CA LEU A 160 -11.99 6.66 37.13
C LEU A 160 -11.09 7.80 36.65
N THR A 161 -10.46 7.65 35.48
CA THR A 161 -9.66 8.71 34.87
C THR A 161 -10.52 9.86 34.32
N ALA A 162 -11.70 9.57 33.76
CA ALA A 162 -12.65 10.60 33.34
C ALA A 162 -13.25 11.37 34.53
N GLY A 163 -13.56 10.69 35.65
CA GLY A 163 -14.02 11.31 36.89
C GLY A 163 -12.93 12.17 37.57
N GLY A 164 -11.68 11.71 37.55
CA GLY A 164 -10.52 12.49 37.99
C GLY A 164 -10.25 13.72 37.11
N LEU A 165 -10.36 13.59 35.79
CA LEU A 165 -10.22 14.72 34.86
C LEU A 165 -11.37 15.73 35.00
N TRP A 166 -12.59 15.29 35.31
CA TRP A 166 -13.75 16.17 35.47
C TRP A 166 -13.63 17.06 36.71
N THR A 167 -13.18 16.50 37.83
CA THR A 167 -12.93 17.27 39.07
C THR A 167 -11.71 18.18 38.97
N TRP A 168 -10.69 17.80 38.18
CA TRP A 168 -9.52 18.63 37.90
C TRP A 168 -9.81 19.78 36.93
N ARG A 169 -10.65 19.56 35.89
CA ARG A 169 -11.09 20.61 34.94
C ARG A 169 -11.92 21.73 35.59
N GLN A 170 -12.56 21.49 36.73
CA GLN A 170 -13.30 22.55 37.44
C GLN A 170 -12.41 23.44 38.32
N ARG A 171 -11.19 23.01 38.65
CA ARG A 171 -10.26 23.76 39.52
C ARG A 171 -9.19 24.54 38.76
N VAL A 172 -8.90 24.19 37.52
CA VAL A 172 -7.91 24.90 36.70
C VAL A 172 -8.56 25.33 35.40
N GLY A 173 -8.85 26.63 35.29
CA GLY A 173 -9.33 27.24 34.05
C GLY A 173 -8.22 27.27 33.01
N ILE A 174 -7.99 26.16 32.33
CA ILE A 174 -7.05 26.09 31.21
C ILE A 174 -7.86 26.06 29.90
N PRO A 175 -7.81 27.12 29.07
CA PRO A 175 -8.38 27.08 27.74
C PRO A 175 -7.40 26.30 26.86
N ILE A 176 -7.67 25.02 26.60
CA ILE A 176 -6.91 24.23 25.62
C ILE A 176 -7.81 23.95 24.43
N GLY A 177 -7.45 24.63 23.34
CA GLY A 177 -7.93 24.39 21.98
C GLY A 177 -7.65 22.95 21.56
N LYS A 178 -8.62 22.40 20.81
CA LYS A 178 -8.59 21.04 20.29
C LYS A 178 -7.60 20.97 19.12
N SER A 179 -6.43 20.37 19.31
CA SER A 179 -5.69 19.79 18.18
C SER A 179 -6.24 18.38 17.93
N LYS A 180 -7.00 18.23 16.85
CA LYS A 180 -7.36 16.93 16.30
C LYS A 180 -6.30 16.61 15.24
N GLY A 181 -5.49 15.58 15.48
CA GLY A 181 -4.76 14.92 14.40
C GLY A 181 -5.76 14.36 13.39
N LYS A 182 -5.67 14.79 12.14
CA LYS A 182 -6.51 14.32 11.04
C LYS A 182 -5.61 13.56 10.08
N ALA A 183 -6.04 12.39 9.67
CA ALA A 183 -5.43 11.65 8.57
C ALA A 183 -5.29 12.56 7.33
N PRO A 184 -4.26 12.37 6.48
CA PRO A 184 -4.08 13.15 5.26
C PRO A 184 -5.29 12.96 4.36
N SER A 185 -6.16 13.97 4.33
CA SER A 185 -7.34 13.97 3.48
C SER A 185 -6.91 14.39 2.08
N ASN A 186 -7.02 13.48 1.11
CA ASN A 186 -6.85 13.74 -0.33
C ASN A 186 -7.96 14.64 -0.93
N THR A 187 -8.69 15.38 -0.10
CA THR A 187 -9.53 16.51 -0.53
C THR A 187 -8.67 17.77 -0.46
N PRO A 188 -8.54 18.55 -1.55
CA PRO A 188 -7.88 19.86 -1.48
C PRO A 188 -8.60 20.69 -0.43
N ARG A 189 -7.95 20.97 0.71
CA ARG A 189 -8.43 22.03 1.58
C ARG A 189 -8.31 23.32 0.76
N PRO A 190 -9.37 24.14 0.65
CA PRO A 190 -9.38 25.30 -0.22
C PRO A 190 -8.35 26.37 0.18
N PHE A 191 -7.77 26.28 1.39
CA PHE A 191 -6.82 27.25 1.93
C PHE A 191 -5.69 26.53 2.67
N GLY A 192 -4.43 26.79 2.31
CA GLY A 192 -3.26 26.21 2.98
C GLY A 192 -2.01 26.07 2.09
N PRO A 193 -0.85 25.75 2.69
CA PRO A 193 0.38 25.44 1.95
C PRO A 193 0.22 24.15 1.15
N GLN A 194 0.66 24.17 -0.10
CA GLN A 194 0.47 23.10 -1.06
C GLN A 194 1.75 22.82 -1.85
N LEU A 195 1.94 21.55 -2.20
CA LEU A 195 2.91 21.09 -3.17
C LEU A 195 2.17 20.68 -4.44
N ARG A 196 2.54 21.24 -5.60
CA ARG A 196 1.99 20.88 -6.90
C ARG A 196 3.01 20.11 -7.70
N GLY A 197 2.66 18.93 -8.21
CA GLY A 197 3.49 18.20 -9.14
C GLY A 197 3.35 18.78 -10.55
N LEU A 198 4.45 19.24 -11.14
CA LEU A 198 4.50 19.79 -12.50
C LEU A 198 4.99 18.77 -13.54
N GLY A 199 5.60 17.66 -13.10
CA GLY A 199 6.15 16.64 -14.00
C GLY A 199 6.28 15.27 -13.34
N GLY A 200 6.51 14.26 -14.18
CA GLY A 200 6.70 12.88 -13.73
C GLY A 200 5.40 12.24 -13.23
N PRO A 201 5.47 11.21 -12.37
CA PRO A 201 4.31 10.43 -11.95
C PRO A 201 3.29 11.20 -11.10
N PHE A 202 3.62 12.42 -10.67
CA PHE A 202 2.76 13.28 -9.85
C PHE A 202 2.29 14.54 -10.58
N ALA A 203 2.51 14.64 -11.90
CA ALA A 203 2.06 15.78 -12.69
C ALA A 203 0.55 16.01 -12.52
N GLY A 204 0.17 17.24 -12.19
CA GLY A 204 -1.22 17.64 -11.96
C GLY A 204 -1.75 17.37 -10.55
N ASN A 205 -1.04 16.60 -9.72
CA ASN A 205 -1.44 16.34 -8.34
C ASN A 205 -1.08 17.51 -7.43
N VAL A 206 -1.92 17.75 -6.42
CA VAL A 206 -1.73 18.78 -5.40
C VAL A 206 -1.81 18.12 -4.03
N LEU A 207 -0.76 18.28 -3.23
CA LEU A 207 -0.67 17.75 -1.87
C LEU A 207 -0.72 18.89 -0.86
N ASP A 208 -1.45 18.67 0.23
CA ASP A 208 -1.53 19.60 1.35
C ASP A 208 -0.30 19.42 2.27
N LEU A 209 0.39 20.53 2.58
CA LEU A 209 1.56 20.59 3.44
C LEU A 209 1.24 21.19 4.82
N SER A 210 -0.04 21.29 5.19
CA SER A 210 -0.47 21.86 6.48
C SER A 210 -0.08 21.01 7.69
N GLU A 211 0.23 19.72 7.50
CA GLU A 211 0.51 18.80 8.59
C GLU A 211 1.85 18.07 8.38
N GLY A 212 2.89 18.50 9.12
CA GLY A 212 4.16 17.80 9.23
C GLY A 212 5.16 18.04 8.08
N ALA A 213 6.25 17.27 8.11
CA ALA A 213 7.24 17.25 7.03
C ALA A 213 6.89 16.13 6.04
N LEU A 214 6.98 16.42 4.74
CA LEU A 214 6.73 15.50 3.63
C LEU A 214 8.07 14.98 3.11
N ALA A 215 8.37 13.71 3.40
CA ALA A 215 9.52 13.02 2.83
C ALA A 215 9.19 12.49 1.42
N MET A 216 10.10 12.71 0.48
CA MET A 216 9.99 12.39 -0.94
C MET A 216 11.12 11.44 -1.34
N GLY A 217 10.79 10.33 -2.00
CA GLY A 217 11.78 9.32 -2.40
C GLY A 217 11.14 8.02 -2.87
N ARG A 218 11.95 7.02 -3.25
CA ARG A 218 11.47 5.72 -3.75
C ARG A 218 11.08 4.71 -2.68
N ASP A 219 11.49 4.91 -1.42
CA ASP A 219 11.23 3.97 -0.34
C ASP A 219 9.92 4.32 0.40
N PRO A 220 8.87 3.50 0.30
CA PRO A 220 7.58 3.74 0.96
C PRO A 220 7.64 3.66 2.48
N ARG A 221 8.70 3.08 3.07
CA ARG A 221 8.88 3.03 4.52
C ARG A 221 9.40 4.36 5.09
N LEU A 222 10.07 5.16 4.27
CA LEU A 222 10.73 6.40 4.67
C LEU A 222 10.02 7.64 4.12
N CYS A 223 9.32 7.52 3.00
CA CYS A 223 8.73 8.64 2.26
C CYS A 223 7.21 8.58 2.22
N GLN A 224 6.56 9.75 2.32
CA GLN A 224 5.12 9.89 2.15
C GLN A 224 4.76 10.12 0.68
N LEU A 225 5.63 10.80 -0.08
CA LEU A 225 5.52 10.93 -1.53
C LEU A 225 6.50 9.92 -2.17
N VAL A 226 5.94 8.78 -2.60
CA VAL A 226 6.71 7.60 -3.00
C VAL A 226 6.84 7.51 -4.51
N PHE A 227 8.04 7.74 -5.02
CA PHE A 227 8.35 7.57 -6.44
C PHE A 227 8.37 6.08 -6.83
N PRO A 228 7.84 5.73 -8.01
CA PRO A 228 7.96 4.38 -8.55
C PRO A 228 9.41 3.90 -8.67
N ALA A 229 9.62 2.59 -8.64
CA ALA A 229 10.97 1.99 -8.61
C ALA A 229 11.82 2.32 -9.85
N GLU A 230 11.15 2.50 -10.99
CA GLU A 230 11.70 2.89 -12.29
C GLU A 230 12.28 4.32 -12.31
N CYS A 231 11.92 5.16 -11.33
CA CYS A 231 12.45 6.51 -11.17
C CYS A 231 13.84 6.48 -10.51
N VAL A 232 14.81 5.81 -11.17
CA VAL A 232 16.14 5.52 -10.62
C VAL A 232 16.95 6.77 -10.25
N GLU A 233 16.61 7.92 -10.86
CA GLU A 233 17.22 9.21 -10.58
C GLU A 233 16.78 9.78 -9.22
N VAL A 234 15.73 9.23 -8.62
CA VAL A 234 15.26 9.61 -7.29
C VAL A 234 15.85 8.65 -6.23
N GLY A 235 16.43 9.16 -5.15
CA GLY A 235 16.91 8.35 -4.03
C GLY A 235 15.80 7.65 -3.26
N ARG A 236 16.15 6.65 -2.42
CA ARG A 236 15.20 5.94 -1.52
C ARG A 236 14.52 6.92 -0.55
N GLN A 237 15.29 7.80 0.06
CA GLN A 237 14.86 9.02 0.72
C GLN A 237 15.64 10.15 0.06
N HIS A 238 15.00 10.97 -0.76
CA HIS A 238 15.66 11.95 -1.62
C HIS A 238 15.66 13.33 -0.97
N ALA A 239 14.49 13.81 -0.59
CA ALA A 239 14.34 15.16 -0.06
C ALA A 239 13.20 15.22 0.96
N LEU A 240 13.28 16.19 1.86
CA LEU A 240 12.30 16.48 2.89
C LEU A 240 11.78 17.89 2.68
N LEU A 241 10.46 18.05 2.63
CA LEU A 241 9.81 19.35 2.47
C LEU A 241 8.91 19.64 3.68
N ARG A 242 9.06 20.80 4.29
CA ARG A 242 8.22 21.23 5.42
C ARG A 242 7.72 22.65 5.20
N PHE A 243 6.54 22.97 5.68
CA PHE A 243 6.06 24.35 5.77
C PHE A 243 6.33 24.93 7.18
N ASP A 244 6.85 26.15 7.23
CA ASP A 244 7.00 26.91 8.47
C ASP A 244 5.94 28.00 8.57
N ALA A 245 4.93 27.74 9.41
CA ALA A 245 3.80 28.64 9.62
C ALA A 245 4.16 29.95 10.35
N GLN A 246 5.37 30.07 10.93
CA GLN A 246 5.81 31.34 11.54
C GLN A 246 6.37 32.32 10.51
N THR A 247 6.97 31.80 9.44
CA THR A 247 7.65 32.59 8.42
C THR A 247 6.94 32.58 7.07
N ASP A 248 5.86 31.80 6.94
CA ASP A 248 5.13 31.52 5.69
C ASP A 248 6.06 31.03 4.55
N GLN A 249 7.12 30.31 4.91
CA GLN A 249 8.09 29.77 3.98
C GLN A 249 8.12 28.24 3.98
N PHE A 250 8.56 27.69 2.85
CA PHE A 250 8.82 26.26 2.71
C PHE A 250 10.29 25.99 2.99
N LEU A 251 10.59 24.89 3.66
CA LEU A 251 11.94 24.42 3.96
C LEU A 251 12.15 23.12 3.21
N LEU A 252 13.03 23.16 2.21
CA LEU A 252 13.41 22.00 1.40
C LEU A 252 14.83 21.56 1.77
N GLU A 253 14.99 20.30 2.12
CA GLU A 253 16.26 19.69 2.47
C GLU A 253 16.52 18.49 1.55
N ASP A 254 17.71 18.41 0.96
CA ASP A 254 18.17 17.21 0.24
C ASP A 254 18.76 16.21 1.24
N CYS A 255 18.21 15.00 1.36
CA CYS A 255 18.62 14.00 2.35
C CYS A 255 19.88 13.21 1.92
N GLY A 256 20.88 13.89 1.35
CA GLY A 256 22.08 13.25 0.81
C GLY A 256 21.78 12.41 -0.42
N SER A 257 20.94 12.91 -1.31
CA SER A 257 20.52 12.16 -2.49
C SER A 257 21.70 11.98 -3.47
N ARG A 258 21.71 10.84 -4.18
CA ARG A 258 22.79 10.54 -5.14
C ARG A 258 22.82 11.53 -6.31
N ASN A 259 21.65 11.94 -6.80
CA ASN A 259 21.53 12.76 -8.00
C ASN A 259 21.27 14.24 -7.68
N GLY A 260 20.98 14.58 -6.43
CA GLY A 260 20.79 15.95 -5.96
C GLY A 260 19.39 16.50 -6.16
N THR A 261 19.06 17.49 -5.35
CA THR A 261 17.87 18.34 -5.48
C THR A 261 18.26 19.71 -6.02
N PHE A 262 17.45 20.28 -6.92
CA PHE A 262 17.78 21.50 -7.65
C PHE A 262 16.59 22.47 -7.72
N LEU A 263 16.88 23.76 -7.77
CA LEU A 263 15.90 24.80 -8.10
C LEU A 263 15.67 24.86 -9.63
N GLU A 264 14.56 25.44 -10.08
CA GLU A 264 14.21 25.52 -11.53
C GLU A 264 15.32 26.15 -12.39
N ALA A 265 16.06 27.12 -11.83
CA ALA A 265 17.20 27.77 -12.45
C ALA A 265 18.41 26.85 -12.67
N GLY A 266 18.40 25.64 -12.10
CA GLY A 266 19.49 24.66 -12.18
C GLY A 266 20.49 24.71 -11.01
N GLU A 267 20.27 25.59 -10.04
CA GLU A 267 21.08 25.64 -8.81
C GLU A 267 20.86 24.36 -7.97
N ARG A 268 21.94 23.67 -7.63
CA ARG A 268 21.90 22.47 -6.78
C ARG A 268 21.91 22.86 -5.31
N LEU A 269 20.97 22.33 -4.54
CA LEU A 269 20.93 22.54 -3.10
C LEU A 269 22.03 21.72 -2.40
N PRO A 270 22.69 22.27 -1.36
CA PRO A 270 23.63 21.53 -0.54
C PRO A 270 22.91 20.39 0.22
N PRO A 271 23.53 19.19 0.29
CA PRO A 271 22.92 18.05 0.99
C PRO A 271 22.87 18.27 2.51
N ASN A 272 21.80 17.76 3.13
CA ASN A 272 21.47 17.80 4.56
C ASN A 272 21.43 19.22 5.15
N GLN A 273 21.07 20.20 4.32
CA GLN A 273 20.89 21.58 4.73
C GLN A 273 19.51 22.06 4.28
N ALA A 274 18.70 22.52 5.24
CA ALA A 274 17.39 23.08 4.95
C ALA A 274 17.54 24.43 4.21
N HIS A 275 16.92 24.52 3.04
CA HIS A 275 16.87 25.71 2.20
C HIS A 275 15.48 26.32 2.22
N GLN A 276 15.41 27.63 2.44
CA GLN A 276 14.15 28.36 2.49
C GLN A 276 13.66 28.69 1.07
N LEU A 277 12.41 28.34 0.79
CA LEU A 277 11.74 28.57 -0.49
C LEU A 277 10.50 29.44 -0.25
N PRO A 278 10.39 30.61 -0.90
CA PRO A 278 9.16 31.38 -0.88
C PRO A 278 8.04 30.67 -1.68
N PRO A 279 6.77 30.97 -1.40
CA PRO A 279 5.65 30.50 -2.21
C PRO A 279 5.82 30.87 -3.70
N GLY A 280 5.49 29.95 -4.60
CA GLY A 280 5.68 30.04 -6.05
C GLY A 280 7.01 29.47 -6.55
N THR A 281 7.91 29.05 -5.65
CA THR A 281 9.21 28.49 -6.03
C THR A 281 9.06 27.09 -6.62
N ARG A 282 9.86 26.81 -7.66
CA ARG A 282 9.91 25.52 -8.35
C ARG A 282 11.24 24.82 -8.12
N PHE A 283 11.18 23.50 -7.96
CA PHE A 283 12.35 22.65 -7.75
C PHE A 283 12.14 21.29 -8.43
N TYR A 284 13.23 20.53 -8.61
CA TYR A 284 13.19 19.17 -9.13
C TYR A 284 14.16 18.24 -8.41
N LEU A 285 13.85 16.94 -8.45
CA LEU A 285 14.60 15.87 -7.78
C LEU A 285 15.36 15.03 -8.79
N GLY A 286 16.68 15.10 -8.82
CA GLY A 286 17.57 14.31 -9.70
C GLY A 286 17.49 14.67 -11.19
N ASP A 287 16.29 14.74 -11.75
CA ASP A 287 16.01 15.02 -13.17
C ASP A 287 14.88 16.05 -13.32
N ARG A 288 14.96 16.91 -14.34
CA ARG A 288 13.96 17.96 -14.64
C ARG A 288 12.57 17.42 -14.95
N ARG A 289 12.43 16.11 -15.20
CA ARG A 289 11.12 15.45 -15.32
C ARG A 289 10.35 15.41 -13.99
N TYR A 290 11.03 15.45 -12.84
CA TYR A 290 10.42 15.36 -11.51
C TYR A 290 10.30 16.72 -10.84
N ARG A 291 9.51 17.61 -11.46
CA ARG A 291 9.33 19.01 -11.04
C ARG A 291 8.15 19.20 -10.11
N PHE A 292 8.32 20.09 -9.16
CA PHE A 292 7.30 20.51 -8.21
C PHE A 292 7.31 22.03 -8.01
N GLU A 293 6.16 22.57 -7.61
CA GLU A 293 5.99 23.96 -7.21
C GLU A 293 5.40 24.01 -5.80
N VAL A 294 6.02 24.79 -4.92
CA VAL A 294 5.44 25.10 -3.61
C VAL A 294 4.57 26.34 -3.72
N GLY A 295 3.43 26.38 -3.05
CA GLY A 295 2.55 27.54 -3.10
C GLY A 295 1.57 27.59 -1.95
N LEU A 296 0.99 28.76 -1.72
CA LEU A 296 -0.16 28.92 -0.85
C LEU A 296 -1.40 28.95 -1.73
N ALA A 297 -2.43 28.18 -1.40
CA ALA A 297 -3.72 28.37 -2.07
C ALA A 297 -4.26 29.76 -1.76
N ASN A 298 -4.47 30.57 -2.82
CA ASN A 298 -4.99 31.92 -2.69
C ASN A 298 -6.38 31.92 -2.04
N ARG A 299 -6.62 32.93 -1.20
CA ARG A 299 -7.94 33.26 -0.64
C ARG A 299 -8.96 33.56 -1.74
#